data_AF-A0A259KQ51-F1
#
_entry.id   AF-A0A259KQ51-F1
#
_cell.length_a   1.000
_cell.length_b   1.000
_cell.length_c   1.000
_cell.angle_alpha   90.00
_cell.angle_beta   90.00
_cell.angle_gamma   90.00
#
_symmetry.space_group_name_H-M   'P 1'
#
loop_
_entity.id
_entity.type
_entity.pdbx_description
1 polymer ?
#
loop_
_entity_poly.entity_id
_entity_poly.type
_entity_poly.pdbx_seq_one_letter_code
_entity_poly.pdbx_strand_id
1 'polypeptide(L)'
;MKKQTAFKRWADFVKDEKTTINRAPSSFRFIARFRLASKFDGVKADGYGEKTLRGYDALLKVFLAYTAFESLIEAIDENRAIGNKHLAVDFSIDKHNHSFDDFSISRKIWNNEKLLQILIDYADVSQRTSVQMEALMSFYLGVIDGKHLHAVARQIRHLVAHGNLTAYGAESIRKENTDALGELAKLILDETYNLFEQYVSKIEAQAAISTK
;
A
#
# COMPACT_ATOMS: atom_id res chain seq x y z
N MET A 1 0.61 -28.47 -13.53
CA MET A 1 -0.43 -28.01 -12.58
C MET A 1 -0.34 -26.49 -12.44
N LYS A 2 -1.42 -25.73 -12.68
CA LYS A 2 -1.43 -24.27 -12.40
C LYS A 2 -1.46 -24.08 -10.87
N LYS A 3 -0.48 -23.36 -10.30
CA LYS A 3 -0.48 -22.99 -8.88
C LYS A 3 -1.69 -22.10 -8.61
N GLN A 4 -2.50 -22.42 -7.60
CA GLN A 4 -3.64 -21.58 -7.20
C GLN A 4 -3.13 -20.24 -6.65
N THR A 5 -3.86 -19.15 -6.90
CA THR A 5 -3.51 -17.81 -6.38
C THR A 5 -3.74 -17.73 -4.87
N ALA A 6 -3.04 -16.80 -4.19
CA ALA A 6 -3.24 -16.58 -2.76
C ALA A 6 -4.71 -16.25 -2.41
N PHE A 7 -5.40 -15.48 -3.26
CA PHE A 7 -6.82 -15.17 -3.09
C PHE A 7 -7.72 -16.41 -3.20
N LYS A 8 -7.42 -17.32 -4.13
CA LYS A 8 -8.20 -18.55 -4.28
C LYS A 8 -7.99 -19.47 -3.07
N ARG A 9 -6.73 -19.65 -2.65
CA ARG A 9 -6.36 -20.40 -1.45
C ARG A 9 -7.03 -19.85 -0.19
N TRP A 10 -6.95 -18.53 0.03
CA TRP A 10 -7.62 -17.86 1.14
C TRP A 10 -9.15 -18.03 1.10
N ALA A 11 -9.76 -17.86 -0.07
CA ALA A 11 -11.21 -18.01 -0.21
C ALA A 11 -11.68 -19.45 0.02
N ASP A 12 -10.90 -20.44 -0.41
CA ASP A 12 -11.20 -21.85 -0.17
C ASP A 12 -11.03 -22.21 1.30
N PHE A 13 -10.00 -21.67 1.96
CA PHE A 13 -9.80 -21.79 3.40
C PHE A 13 -10.96 -21.19 4.20
N VAL A 14 -11.43 -19.99 3.82
CA VAL A 14 -12.51 -19.29 4.53
C VAL A 14 -13.89 -19.92 4.33
N LYS A 15 -14.06 -20.71 3.25
CA LYS A 15 -15.31 -21.42 2.95
C LYS A 15 -15.41 -22.79 3.61
N ASP A 16 -14.33 -23.31 4.20
CA ASP A 16 -14.35 -24.60 4.87
C ASP A 16 -15.31 -24.54 6.07
N GLU A 17 -16.40 -25.32 6.01
CA GLU A 17 -17.47 -25.38 7.02
C GLU A 17 -16.96 -25.76 8.42
N LYS A 18 -15.75 -26.33 8.52
CA LYS A 18 -15.09 -26.63 9.80
C LYS A 18 -14.46 -25.41 10.47
N THR A 19 -14.31 -24.30 9.74
CA THR A 19 -13.69 -23.07 10.23
C THR A 19 -14.76 -22.07 10.64
N THR A 20 -15.04 -21.96 11.95
CA THR A 20 -15.85 -20.85 12.46
C THR A 20 -15.00 -19.58 12.45
N ILE A 21 -14.96 -18.90 11.31
CA ILE A 21 -14.23 -17.64 11.16
C ILE A 21 -15.08 -16.53 11.74
N ASN A 22 -14.64 -15.99 12.87
CA ASN A 22 -15.11 -14.70 13.35
C ASN A 22 -14.80 -13.67 12.26
N ARG A 23 -15.85 -13.05 11.72
CA ARG A 23 -15.71 -12.11 10.61
C ARG A 23 -14.91 -10.90 11.07
N ALA A 24 -13.67 -10.80 10.60
CA ALA A 24 -12.84 -9.60 10.71
C ALA A 24 -13.20 -8.67 9.53
N PRO A 25 -13.91 -7.54 9.73
CA PRO A 25 -14.26 -6.63 8.64
C PRO A 25 -13.02 -6.11 7.90
N SER A 26 -11.87 -6.03 8.57
CA SER A 26 -10.62 -5.60 7.95
C SER A 26 -10.14 -6.57 6.87
N SER A 27 -10.39 -7.87 6.99
CA SER A 27 -10.08 -8.83 5.92
C SER A 27 -10.88 -8.55 4.65
N PHE A 28 -12.18 -8.30 4.75
CA PHE A 28 -13.00 -7.95 3.59
C PHE A 28 -12.60 -6.59 3.00
N ARG A 29 -12.24 -5.63 3.86
CA ARG A 29 -11.72 -4.33 3.44
C ARG A 29 -10.42 -4.47 2.64
N PHE A 30 -9.51 -5.35 3.07
CA PHE A 30 -8.30 -5.67 2.32
C PHE A 30 -8.60 -6.23 0.93
N ILE A 31 -9.43 -7.28 0.85
CA ILE A 31 -9.81 -7.89 -0.44
C ILE A 31 -10.40 -6.83 -1.40
N ALA A 32 -11.30 -5.99 -0.90
CA ALA A 32 -11.95 -4.95 -1.68
C ALA A 32 -10.95 -3.88 -2.16
N ARG A 33 -10.09 -3.37 -1.27
CA ARG A 33 -9.09 -2.33 -1.60
C ARG A 33 -8.02 -2.85 -2.55
N PHE A 34 -7.49 -4.06 -2.33
CA PHE A 34 -6.52 -4.66 -3.23
C PHE A 34 -7.12 -4.88 -4.63
N ARG A 35 -8.36 -5.39 -4.70
CA ARG A 35 -9.05 -5.58 -5.98
C ARG A 35 -9.27 -4.25 -6.70
N LEU A 36 -9.69 -3.20 -5.97
CA LEU A 36 -9.85 -1.88 -6.55
C LEU A 36 -8.51 -1.33 -7.08
N ALA A 37 -7.45 -1.37 -6.28
CA ALA A 37 -6.12 -0.90 -6.67
C ALA A 37 -5.58 -1.64 -7.91
N SER A 38 -5.69 -2.97 -7.94
CA SER A 38 -5.21 -3.81 -9.05
C SER A 38 -6.01 -3.68 -10.35
N LYS A 39 -7.20 -3.09 -10.29
CA LYS A 39 -8.10 -2.90 -11.44
C LYS A 39 -8.40 -1.43 -11.73
N PHE A 40 -7.73 -0.52 -11.05
CA PHE A 40 -7.93 0.91 -11.26
C PHE A 40 -7.38 1.32 -12.63
N ASP A 41 -8.27 1.77 -13.50
CA ASP A 41 -7.98 2.12 -14.90
C ASP A 41 -8.04 3.64 -15.15
N GLY A 42 -8.02 4.43 -14.08
CA GLY A 42 -8.05 5.89 -14.15
C GLY A 42 -9.41 6.52 -13.86
N VAL A 43 -9.39 7.84 -13.70
CA VAL A 43 -10.55 8.69 -13.44
C VAL A 43 -11.14 9.16 -14.75
N LYS A 44 -12.47 9.14 -14.82
CA LYS A 44 -13.23 9.82 -15.86
C LYS A 44 -13.87 11.06 -15.26
N ALA A 45 -13.49 12.23 -15.74
CA ALA A 45 -14.10 13.50 -15.34
C ALA A 45 -14.30 14.37 -16.59
N ASP A 46 -15.54 14.79 -16.80
CA ASP A 46 -15.89 15.67 -17.91
C ASP A 46 -15.28 17.07 -17.73
N GLY A 47 -14.87 17.71 -18.83
CA GLY A 47 -14.23 19.03 -18.82
C GLY A 47 -12.76 19.08 -18.34
N TYR A 48 -12.14 17.96 -17.96
CA TYR A 48 -10.74 17.91 -17.55
C TYR A 48 -9.81 17.54 -18.71
N GLY A 49 -8.65 18.20 -18.78
CA GLY A 49 -7.61 17.87 -19.75
C GLY A 49 -6.88 16.56 -19.44
N GLU A 50 -6.45 15.83 -20.47
CA GLU A 50 -5.79 14.52 -20.34
C GLU A 50 -4.54 14.55 -19.44
N LYS A 51 -3.75 15.63 -19.50
CA LYS A 51 -2.56 15.79 -18.64
C LYS A 51 -2.94 15.85 -17.16
N THR A 52 -4.02 16.55 -16.84
CA THR A 52 -4.52 16.69 -15.48
C THR A 52 -5.06 15.37 -14.97
N LEU A 53 -5.88 14.68 -15.78
CA LEU A 53 -6.40 13.35 -15.45
C LEU A 53 -5.27 12.35 -15.19
N ARG A 54 -4.26 12.31 -16.07
CA ARG A 54 -3.09 11.45 -15.89
C ARG A 54 -2.36 11.70 -14.56
N GLY A 55 -2.19 12.97 -14.16
CA GLY A 55 -1.59 13.30 -12.87
C GLY A 55 -2.42 12.81 -11.68
N TYR A 56 -3.74 13.02 -11.74
CA TYR A 56 -4.66 12.49 -10.73
C TYR A 56 -4.66 10.96 -10.68
N ASP A 57 -4.62 10.29 -11.83
CA ASP A 57 -4.56 8.84 -11.93
C ASP A 57 -3.32 8.29 -11.22
N ALA A 58 -2.16 8.91 -11.44
CA ALA A 58 -0.92 8.50 -10.81
C ALA A 58 -0.95 8.64 -9.28
N LEU A 59 -1.45 9.78 -8.78
CA LEU A 59 -1.62 10.02 -7.35
C LEU A 59 -2.62 9.04 -6.72
N LEU A 60 -3.75 8.79 -7.40
CA LEU A 60 -4.77 7.86 -6.96
C LEU A 60 -4.29 6.41 -6.98
N LYS A 61 -3.45 6.01 -7.95
CA LYS A 61 -2.82 4.68 -7.95
C LYS A 61 -1.98 4.46 -6.70
N VAL A 62 -1.13 5.42 -6.32
CA VAL A 62 -0.33 5.34 -5.08
C VAL A 62 -1.24 5.28 -3.85
N PHE A 63 -2.26 6.16 -3.80
CA PHE A 63 -3.25 6.14 -2.72
C PHE A 63 -3.96 4.78 -2.57
N LEU A 64 -4.46 4.21 -3.67
CA LEU A 64 -5.16 2.94 -3.67
C LEU A 64 -4.24 1.77 -3.32
N ALA A 65 -3.03 1.72 -3.88
CA ALA A 65 -2.05 0.69 -3.56
C ALA A 65 -1.66 0.72 -2.08
N TYR A 66 -1.36 1.90 -1.54
CA TYR A 66 -0.96 2.04 -0.15
C TYR A 66 -2.11 1.78 0.83
N THR A 67 -3.35 2.19 0.52
CA THR A 67 -4.51 1.84 1.36
C THR A 67 -4.81 0.34 1.36
N ALA A 68 -4.50 -0.38 0.27
CA ALA A 68 -4.56 -1.83 0.24
C ALA A 68 -3.51 -2.46 1.16
N PHE A 69 -2.26 -1.97 1.10
CA PHE A 69 -1.19 -2.36 2.03
C PHE A 69 -1.60 -2.18 3.50
N GLU A 70 -2.08 -0.98 3.89
CA GLU A 70 -2.53 -0.72 5.26
C GLU A 70 -3.65 -1.67 5.70
N SER A 71 -4.63 -1.93 4.82
CA SER A 71 -5.72 -2.85 5.14
C SER A 71 -5.29 -4.31 5.31
N LEU A 72 -4.20 -4.75 4.66
CA LEU A 72 -3.62 -6.07 4.90
C LEU A 72 -3.12 -6.18 6.35
N ILE A 73 -2.38 -5.18 6.81
CA ILE A 73 -1.85 -5.12 8.18
C ILE A 73 -3.00 -5.11 9.19
N GLU A 74 -3.99 -4.24 8.99
CA GLU A 74 -5.20 -4.20 9.82
C GLU A 74 -5.91 -5.55 9.87
N ALA A 75 -6.01 -6.26 8.74
CA ALA A 75 -6.62 -7.58 8.68
C ALA A 75 -5.84 -8.62 9.49
N ILE A 76 -4.51 -8.63 9.40
CA ILE A 76 -3.65 -9.54 10.15
C ILE A 76 -3.76 -9.26 11.65
N ASP A 77 -3.64 -8.00 12.04
CA ASP A 77 -3.68 -7.59 13.44
C ASP A 77 -5.06 -7.80 14.08
N GLU A 78 -6.15 -7.52 13.36
CA GLU A 78 -7.50 -7.79 13.84
C GLU A 78 -7.71 -9.30 14.06
N ASN A 79 -7.32 -10.15 13.11
CA ASN A 79 -7.45 -11.60 13.27
C ASN A 79 -6.66 -12.13 14.48
N ARG A 80 -5.48 -11.56 14.75
CA ARG A 80 -4.71 -11.86 15.97
C ARG A 80 -5.45 -11.39 17.23
N ALA A 81 -5.94 -10.14 17.24
CA ALA A 81 -6.58 -9.53 18.39
C ALA A 81 -7.88 -10.23 18.80
N ILE A 82 -8.70 -10.65 17.84
CA ILE A 82 -9.94 -11.39 18.11
C ILE A 82 -9.70 -12.88 18.39
N GLY A 83 -8.44 -13.34 18.40
CA GLY A 83 -8.08 -14.73 18.63
C GLY A 83 -8.67 -15.68 17.60
N ASN A 84 -8.71 -15.28 16.32
CA ASN A 84 -9.26 -16.12 15.26
C ASN A 84 -8.41 -17.39 15.10
N LYS A 85 -8.88 -18.53 15.62
CA LYS A 85 -8.11 -19.79 15.69
C LYS A 85 -7.54 -20.25 14.34
N HIS A 86 -8.18 -19.86 13.23
CA HIS A 86 -7.81 -20.27 11.88
C HIS A 86 -6.98 -19.23 11.14
N LEU A 87 -7.10 -17.95 11.47
CA LEU A 87 -6.42 -16.84 10.76
C LEU A 87 -5.35 -16.13 11.60
N ALA A 88 -5.31 -16.36 12.90
CA ALA A 88 -4.29 -15.85 13.80
C ALA A 88 -3.04 -16.74 13.68
N VAL A 89 -2.05 -16.24 12.95
CA VAL A 89 -0.72 -16.84 12.78
C VAL A 89 0.36 -15.91 13.30
N ASP A 90 1.53 -16.47 13.60
CA ASP A 90 2.73 -15.69 13.89
C ASP A 90 3.30 -15.08 12.60
N PHE A 91 2.72 -13.93 12.23
CA PHE A 91 3.08 -13.12 11.07
C PHE A 91 2.75 -11.66 11.35
N SER A 92 3.75 -10.78 11.40
CA SER A 92 3.58 -9.34 11.62
C SER A 92 4.28 -8.55 10.53
N ILE A 93 3.76 -7.35 10.26
CA ILE A 93 4.33 -6.39 9.32
C ILE A 93 4.50 -5.09 10.10
N ASP A 94 5.72 -4.55 10.13
CA ASP A 94 5.95 -3.23 10.70
C ASP A 94 5.37 -2.16 9.76
N LYS A 95 4.19 -1.64 10.10
CA LYS A 95 3.49 -0.65 9.29
C LYS A 95 4.23 0.68 9.12
N HIS A 96 5.29 0.94 9.90
CA HIS A 96 6.02 2.21 9.88
C HIS A 96 7.39 2.08 9.24
N ASN A 97 7.98 0.87 9.26
CA ASN A 97 9.32 0.62 8.77
C ASN A 97 9.39 -0.44 7.66
N HIS A 98 8.24 -0.94 7.17
CA HIS A 98 8.25 -1.87 6.04
C HIS A 98 8.86 -1.21 4.80
N SER A 99 9.81 -1.91 4.19
CA SER A 99 10.62 -1.38 3.10
C SER A 99 10.00 -1.69 1.74
N PHE A 100 9.98 -0.69 0.84
CA PHE A 100 9.66 -0.87 -0.58
C PHE A 100 10.94 -0.63 -1.40
N ASP A 101 11.90 -1.55 -1.30
CA ASP A 101 13.25 -1.32 -1.83
C ASP A 101 13.33 -1.34 -3.37
N ASP A 102 13.35 -0.17 -4.00
CA ASP A 102 13.73 -0.03 -5.42
C ASP A 102 14.49 1.29 -5.66
N PHE A 103 15.80 1.19 -5.88
CA PHE A 103 16.66 2.36 -6.08
C PHE A 103 16.29 3.19 -7.32
N SER A 104 15.80 2.54 -8.40
CA SER A 104 15.42 3.25 -9.62
C SER A 104 14.20 4.12 -9.38
N ILE A 105 13.18 3.54 -8.74
CA ILE A 105 11.94 4.25 -8.37
C ILE A 105 12.27 5.36 -7.37
N SER A 106 13.09 5.06 -6.34
CA SER A 106 13.54 6.06 -5.37
C SER A 106 14.18 7.28 -6.05
N ARG A 107 15.08 7.06 -7.01
CA ARG A 107 15.73 8.15 -7.74
C ARG A 107 14.75 8.97 -8.58
N LYS A 108 13.82 8.31 -9.27
CA LYS A 108 12.80 8.99 -10.09
C LYS A 108 11.88 9.86 -9.23
N ILE A 109 11.43 9.35 -8.09
CA ILE A 109 10.62 10.09 -7.13
C ILE A 109 11.42 11.23 -6.51
N TRP A 110 12.69 10.99 -6.17
CA TRP A 110 13.57 12.00 -5.60
C TRP A 110 13.77 13.21 -6.53
N ASN A 111 13.87 12.97 -7.84
CA ASN A 111 13.97 14.05 -8.84
C ASN A 111 12.70 14.92 -8.95
N ASN A 112 11.57 14.53 -8.35
CA ASN A 112 10.38 15.37 -8.29
C ASN A 112 10.41 16.25 -7.03
N GLU A 113 11.30 17.26 -7.04
CA GLU A 113 11.51 18.19 -5.92
C GLU A 113 10.22 18.86 -5.47
N LYS A 114 9.33 19.21 -6.42
CA LYS A 114 8.08 19.90 -6.09
C LYS A 114 7.10 19.00 -5.32
N LEU A 115 7.00 17.73 -5.72
CA LEU A 115 6.25 16.74 -4.95
C LEU A 115 6.82 16.64 -3.54
N LEU A 116 8.12 16.42 -3.39
CA LEU A 116 8.75 16.24 -2.08
C LEU A 116 8.56 17.47 -1.18
N GLN A 117 8.72 18.67 -1.74
CA GLN A 117 8.48 19.91 -1.00
C GLN A 117 7.05 19.97 -0.47
N ILE A 118 6.03 19.65 -1.28
CA ILE A 118 4.63 19.62 -0.84
C ILE A 118 4.41 18.57 0.23
N LEU A 119 5.00 17.38 0.08
CA LEU A 119 4.89 16.30 1.07
C LEU A 119 5.39 16.77 2.45
N ILE A 120 6.48 17.54 2.48
CA ILE A 120 7.09 18.13 3.68
C ILE A 120 6.27 19.31 4.20
N ASP A 121 5.85 20.24 3.34
CA ASP A 121 5.12 21.45 3.72
C ASP A 121 3.79 21.13 4.42
N TYR A 122 3.11 20.08 3.93
CA TYR A 122 1.85 19.60 4.49
C TYR A 122 2.03 18.42 5.45
N ALA A 123 3.26 18.02 5.78
CA ALA A 123 3.47 17.11 6.89
C ALA A 123 3.06 17.84 8.18
N ASP A 124 2.09 17.25 8.88
CA ASP A 124 1.50 17.80 10.09
C ASP A 124 2.59 18.32 11.05
N VAL A 125 2.49 19.59 11.44
CA VAL A 125 3.45 20.25 12.33
C VAL A 125 3.58 19.50 13.66
N SER A 126 2.50 18.84 14.11
CA SER A 126 2.49 18.03 15.33
C SER A 126 3.23 16.68 15.20
N GLN A 127 3.58 16.25 13.98
CA GLN A 127 4.26 14.98 13.68
C GLN A 127 5.71 15.17 13.21
N ARG A 128 6.28 16.38 13.33
CA ARG A 128 7.64 16.66 12.84
C ARG A 128 8.76 15.85 13.48
N THR A 129 8.52 15.29 14.68
CA THR A 129 9.44 14.41 15.41
C THR A 129 9.08 12.93 15.26
N SER A 130 8.14 12.59 14.38
CA SER A 130 7.76 11.21 14.15
C SER A 130 8.81 10.49 13.31
N VAL A 131 8.98 9.18 13.55
CA VAL A 131 9.85 8.30 12.73
C VAL A 131 9.49 8.41 11.24
N GLN A 132 8.22 8.66 10.92
CA GLN A 132 7.79 8.81 9.52
C GLN A 132 8.27 10.13 8.90
N MET A 133 8.30 11.21 9.68
CA MET A 133 8.86 12.47 9.21
C MET A 133 10.38 12.38 9.07
N GLU A 134 11.06 11.70 10.00
CA GLU A 134 12.49 11.43 9.89
C GLU A 134 12.80 10.67 8.59
N ALA A 135 12.07 9.57 8.30
CA ALA A 135 12.23 8.82 7.06
C ALA A 135 11.95 9.67 5.80
N LEU A 136 10.90 10.51 5.82
CA LEU A 136 10.59 11.41 4.70
C LEU A 136 11.70 12.48 4.50
N MET A 137 12.20 13.05 5.58
CA MET A 137 13.29 14.04 5.56
C MET A 137 14.60 13.41 5.11
N SER A 138 14.92 12.20 5.56
CA SER A 138 16.07 11.43 5.10
C SER A 138 16.00 11.18 3.59
N PHE A 139 14.84 10.77 3.08
CA PHE A 139 14.63 10.62 1.64
C PHE A 139 14.84 11.94 0.89
N TYR A 140 14.26 13.03 1.37
CA TYR A 140 14.39 14.36 0.76
C TYR A 140 15.84 14.85 0.72
N LEU A 141 16.59 14.69 1.82
CA LEU A 141 17.99 15.09 1.95
C LEU A 141 18.96 14.21 1.16
N GLY A 142 18.47 13.25 0.38
CA GLY A 142 19.31 12.42 -0.48
C GLY A 142 19.91 11.20 0.23
N VAL A 143 19.39 10.83 1.40
CA VAL A 143 19.61 9.48 1.97
C VAL A 143 18.67 8.53 1.23
N ILE A 144 18.99 8.31 -0.05
CA ILE A 144 18.23 7.48 -0.99
C ILE A 144 18.63 6.02 -0.77
N ASP A 145 18.12 5.42 0.30
CA ASP A 145 17.94 3.98 0.35
C ASP A 145 16.48 3.64 -0.01
N GLY A 146 16.25 2.42 -0.49
CA GLY A 146 14.89 1.97 -0.88
C GLY A 146 13.90 1.93 0.30
N LYS A 147 14.39 2.08 1.53
CA LYS A 147 13.60 1.91 2.76
C LYS A 147 12.65 3.06 3.03
N HIS A 148 12.94 4.24 2.49
CA HIS A 148 12.12 5.43 2.74
C HIS A 148 10.96 5.64 1.75
N LEU A 149 10.84 4.82 0.69
CA LEU A 149 9.70 4.91 -0.25
C LEU A 149 8.36 4.71 0.46
N HIS A 150 8.35 3.97 1.57
CA HIS A 150 7.21 3.84 2.46
C HIS A 150 6.72 5.21 2.99
N ALA A 151 7.63 6.03 3.51
CA ALA A 151 7.27 7.34 4.09
C ALA A 151 6.70 8.29 3.03
N VAL A 152 7.27 8.25 1.81
CA VAL A 152 6.76 9.02 0.67
C VAL A 152 5.35 8.57 0.28
N ALA A 153 5.14 7.26 0.10
CA ALA A 153 3.84 6.72 -0.29
C ALA A 153 2.76 6.98 0.77
N ARG A 154 3.10 6.85 2.06
CA ARG A 154 2.24 7.18 3.19
C ARG A 154 1.78 8.64 3.15
N GLN A 155 2.73 9.56 2.91
CA GLN A 155 2.45 10.99 2.89
C GLN A 155 1.63 11.38 1.66
N ILE A 156 1.91 10.79 0.49
CA ILE A 156 1.05 10.95 -0.70
C ILE A 156 -0.38 10.51 -0.37
N ARG A 157 -0.55 9.31 0.20
CA ARG A 157 -1.86 8.78 0.60
C ARG A 157 -2.57 9.73 1.56
N HIS A 158 -1.86 10.30 2.52
CA HIS A 158 -2.41 11.27 3.47
C HIS A 158 -2.90 12.54 2.77
N LEU A 159 -2.07 13.18 1.95
CA LEU A 159 -2.44 14.44 1.32
C LEU A 159 -3.51 14.29 0.23
N VAL A 160 -3.51 13.17 -0.51
CA VAL A 160 -4.61 12.85 -1.44
C VAL A 160 -5.93 12.70 -0.69
N ALA A 161 -5.94 12.00 0.45
CA ALA A 161 -7.16 11.81 1.25
C ALA A 161 -7.74 13.13 1.78
N HIS A 162 -6.89 14.10 2.10
CA HIS A 162 -7.30 15.42 2.59
C HIS A 162 -7.52 16.46 1.49
N GLY A 163 -7.32 16.11 0.22
CA GLY A 163 -7.44 17.04 -0.90
C GLY A 163 -6.32 18.08 -1.00
N ASN A 164 -5.22 17.89 -0.26
CA ASN A 164 -4.09 18.82 -0.19
C ASN A 164 -3.05 18.57 -1.30
N LEU A 165 -3.17 17.46 -2.04
CA LEU A 165 -2.27 17.12 -3.15
C LEU A 165 -3.04 17.12 -4.48
N THR A 166 -2.69 18.04 -5.36
CA THR A 166 -3.31 18.17 -6.69
C THR A 166 -2.35 17.80 -7.80
N ALA A 167 -2.89 17.49 -8.99
CA ALA A 167 -2.09 17.07 -10.12
C ALA A 167 -1.02 18.12 -10.52
N TYR A 168 -1.41 19.40 -10.53
CA TYR A 168 -0.52 20.53 -10.82
C TYR A 168 0.44 20.84 -9.68
N GLY A 169 -0.06 20.86 -8.44
CA GLY A 169 0.78 21.14 -7.27
C GLY A 169 1.97 20.19 -7.21
N ALA A 170 1.70 18.88 -7.33
CA ALA A 170 2.73 17.83 -7.29
C ALA A 170 3.61 17.72 -8.56
N GLU A 171 3.40 18.58 -9.56
CA GLU A 171 3.93 18.42 -10.93
C GLU A 171 3.70 17.02 -11.53
N SER A 172 2.70 16.29 -11.03
CA SER A 172 2.38 14.93 -11.49
C SER A 172 1.78 14.89 -12.90
N ILE A 173 1.51 16.06 -13.50
CA ILE A 173 1.14 16.22 -14.91
C ILE A 173 2.30 15.93 -15.89
N ARG A 174 3.54 16.00 -15.42
CA ARG A 174 4.73 15.68 -16.21
C ARG A 174 4.82 14.16 -16.36
N LYS A 175 5.15 13.69 -17.56
CA LYS A 175 5.10 12.26 -17.90
C LYS A 175 6.03 11.45 -17.00
N GLU A 176 7.26 11.92 -16.82
CA GLU A 176 8.29 11.32 -15.98
C GLU A 176 7.82 11.17 -14.52
N ASN A 177 7.10 12.15 -13.98
CA ASN A 177 6.56 12.13 -12.62
C ASN A 177 5.35 11.19 -12.52
N THR A 178 4.47 11.19 -13.53
CA THR A 178 3.38 10.22 -13.64
C THR A 178 3.92 8.79 -13.66
N ASP A 179 4.92 8.52 -14.50
CA ASP A 179 5.49 7.20 -14.70
C ASP A 179 6.16 6.71 -13.38
N ALA A 180 6.92 7.57 -12.71
CA ALA A 180 7.53 7.27 -11.41
C ALA A 180 6.49 6.91 -10.33
N LEU A 181 5.40 7.68 -10.23
CA LEU A 181 4.30 7.40 -9.30
C LEU A 181 3.57 6.09 -9.66
N GLY A 182 3.40 5.80 -10.95
CA GLY A 182 2.82 4.56 -11.43
C GLY A 182 3.68 3.33 -11.08
N GLU A 183 5.00 3.45 -11.22
CA GLU A 183 5.96 2.43 -10.82
C GLU A 183 5.94 2.21 -9.30
N LEU A 184 5.91 3.28 -8.50
CA LEU A 184 5.77 3.20 -7.04
C LEU A 184 4.47 2.48 -6.63
N ALA A 185 3.34 2.83 -7.25
CA ALA A 185 2.07 2.17 -6.97
C ALA A 185 2.12 0.66 -7.29
N LYS A 186 2.75 0.30 -8.42
CA LYS A 186 2.95 -1.10 -8.79
C LYS A 186 3.84 -1.84 -7.79
N LEU A 187 4.95 -1.25 -7.38
CA LEU A 187 5.86 -1.81 -6.37
C LEU A 187 5.11 -2.13 -5.07
N ILE A 188 4.34 -1.17 -4.55
CA ILE A 188 3.56 -1.35 -3.31
C ILE A 188 2.54 -2.47 -3.48
N LEU A 189 1.85 -2.53 -4.62
CA LEU A 189 0.81 -3.52 -4.86
C LEU A 189 1.37 -4.93 -5.00
N ASP A 190 2.50 -5.08 -5.71
CA ASP A 190 3.20 -6.36 -5.85
C ASP A 190 3.71 -6.84 -4.49
N GLU A 191 4.31 -5.96 -3.70
CA GLU A 191 4.78 -6.32 -2.36
C GLU A 191 3.63 -6.67 -1.41
N THR A 192 2.52 -5.93 -1.48
CA THR A 192 1.29 -6.26 -0.73
C THR A 192 0.78 -7.66 -1.09
N TYR A 193 0.83 -8.04 -2.37
CA TYR A 193 0.45 -9.39 -2.79
C TYR A 193 1.41 -10.45 -2.25
N ASN A 194 2.72 -10.18 -2.28
CA ASN A 194 3.75 -11.09 -1.75
C ASN A 194 3.55 -11.34 -0.25
N LEU A 195 3.32 -10.28 0.53
CA LEU A 195 3.03 -10.38 1.96
C LEU A 195 1.75 -11.15 2.22
N PHE A 196 0.71 -10.94 1.42
CA PHE A 196 -0.52 -11.71 1.52
C PHE A 196 -0.30 -13.19 1.17
N GLU A 197 0.50 -13.51 0.15
CA GLU A 197 0.88 -14.89 -0.18
C GLU A 197 1.63 -15.58 0.95
N GLN A 198 2.54 -14.87 1.63
CA GLN A 198 3.23 -15.37 2.82
C GLN A 198 2.27 -15.62 3.99
N TYR A 199 1.37 -14.67 4.26
CA TYR A 199 0.35 -14.79 5.30
C TYR A 199 -0.55 -16.01 5.07
N VAL A 200 -1.08 -16.17 3.86
CA VAL A 200 -1.92 -17.33 3.50
C VAL A 200 -1.15 -18.64 3.64
N SER A 201 0.11 -18.68 3.23
CA SER A 201 0.93 -19.89 3.33
C SER A 201 1.20 -20.29 4.80
N LYS A 202 1.33 -19.31 5.70
CA LYS A 202 1.43 -19.56 7.15
C LYS A 202 0.13 -20.09 7.74
N ILE A 203 -1.02 -19.56 7.31
CA ILE A 203 -2.35 -20.07 7.71
C ILE A 203 -2.48 -21.55 7.34
N GLU A 204 -2.15 -21.90 6.09
CA GLU A 204 -2.23 -23.28 5.59
C GLU A 204 -1.29 -24.21 6.36
N ALA A 205 -0.06 -23.77 6.65
CA ALA A 205 0.90 -24.53 7.42
C ALA A 205 0.42 -24.81 8.87
N GLN A 206 -0.18 -23.81 9.53
CA GLN A 206 -0.73 -23.96 10.87
C GLN A 206 -1.91 -24.93 10.89
N ALA A 207 -2.82 -24.84 9.92
CA ALA A 207 -3.98 -25.74 9.82
C ALA A 207 -3.56 -27.20 9.60
N ALA A 208 -2.49 -27.44 8.82
CA ALA A 208 -1.95 -28.79 8.60
C ALA A 208 -1.38 -29.42 9.89
N ILE A 209 -0.87 -28.60 10.82
CA ILE A 209 -0.37 -29.07 12.13
C ILE A 209 -1.54 -29.42 13.06
N SER A 210 -2.59 -28.60 13.09
CA SER A 210 -3.76 -28.83 13.97
C SER A 210 -4.64 -30.02 13.58
N THR A 211 -4.41 -30.63 12.41
CA THR A 211 -5.18 -31.80 11.92
C THR A 211 -4.45 -33.14 12.15
N LYS A 212 -3.22 -33.10 12.67
CA LYS A 212 -2.46 -34.29 13.09
C LYS A 212 -2.58 -34.49 14.60
#